data_AF-A0A957KZW3-F1
#
_entry.id   AF-A0A957KZW3-F1
#
_cell.length_a   1.000
_cell.length_b   1.000
_cell.length_c   1.000
_cell.angle_alpha   90.00
_cell.angle_beta   90.00
_cell.angle_gamma   90.00
#
_symmetry.space_group_name_H-M   'P 1'
#
loop_
_entity.id
_entity.type
_entity.pdbx_description
1 polymer ?
#
loop_
_entity_poly.entity_id
_entity_poly.type
_entity_poly.pdbx_seq_one_letter_code
_entity_poly.pdbx_strand_id
1 'polypeptide(L)'
;APVKFDFTNWSGYYPPMDEQAEETVIFLHLPKTAGTTLHRILDREYPGSAVFTIGVDAHADIEQFYELPEAELEQVQLLRGHMPFGLHEHLPQAARYFTMLRDPIERVISNYYYIRRSPEHYLYPTLQATGWDLAALLHSQLPVMLDNG
;
A
#
# COMPACT_ATOMS: atom_id res chain seq x y z
N ALA A 1 -19.66 12.45 27.65
CA ALA A 1 -19.18 13.75 27.13
C ALA A 1 -18.13 13.49 26.07
N PRO A 2 -18.10 14.19 24.92
CA PRO A 2 -17.08 13.94 23.91
C PRO A 2 -15.73 14.48 24.41
N VAL A 3 -14.68 13.67 24.25
CA VAL A 3 -13.30 14.10 24.47
C VAL A 3 -12.95 15.09 23.37
N LYS A 4 -12.77 16.37 23.72
CA LYS A 4 -12.22 17.37 22.81
C LYS A 4 -10.71 17.13 22.75
N PHE A 5 -10.20 16.74 21.59
CA PHE A 5 -8.77 16.78 21.32
C PHE A 5 -8.35 18.23 21.08
N ASP A 6 -7.48 18.74 21.94
CA ASP A 6 -6.90 20.06 21.83
C ASP A 6 -5.56 19.95 21.09
N PHE A 7 -5.53 20.48 19.86
CA PHE A 7 -4.34 20.47 19.00
C PHE A 7 -3.38 21.62 19.29
N THR A 8 -3.66 22.49 20.27
CA THR A 8 -2.84 23.69 20.52
C THR A 8 -1.57 23.45 21.32
N ASN A 9 -1.39 22.27 21.91
CA ASN A 9 -0.21 21.91 22.72
C ASN A 9 0.70 20.84 22.08
N TRP A 10 0.58 20.59 20.77
CA TRP A 10 1.54 19.73 20.08
C TRP A 10 2.85 20.51 19.87
N SER A 11 3.80 20.36 20.79
CA SER A 11 5.08 21.10 20.79
C SER A 11 6.10 20.58 19.77
N GLY A 12 5.71 19.77 18.78
CA GLY A 12 6.59 19.33 17.69
C GLY A 12 7.86 18.60 18.12
N TYR A 13 7.96 18.14 19.38
CA TYR A 13 9.14 17.45 19.87
C TYR A 13 9.11 16.00 19.40
N TYR A 14 9.62 15.80 18.19
CA TYR A 14 10.17 14.52 17.81
C TYR A 14 11.49 14.37 18.57
N PRO A 15 11.69 13.30 19.36
CA PRO A 15 13.04 13.01 19.84
C PRO A 15 13.98 12.99 18.61
N PRO A 16 15.23 13.46 18.75
CA PRO A 16 16.20 13.26 17.68
C PRO A 16 16.17 11.77 17.32
N MET A 17 15.86 11.47 16.06
CA MET A 17 15.98 10.11 15.54
C MET A 17 17.43 9.72 15.79
N ASP A 18 17.67 8.71 16.63
CA ASP A 18 19.01 8.22 16.92
C ASP A 18 19.76 8.01 15.60
N GLU A 19 20.97 8.56 15.53
CA GLU A 19 21.75 8.77 14.31
C GLU A 19 22.37 7.48 13.72
N GLN A 20 21.91 6.26 14.07
CA GLN A 20 22.77 5.06 13.94
C GLN A 20 22.14 3.75 13.42
N ALA A 21 21.00 3.80 12.72
CA ALA A 21 20.67 2.79 11.70
C ALA A 21 19.74 3.42 10.65
N GLU A 22 20.06 3.31 9.37
CA GLU A 22 19.12 3.68 8.31
C GLU A 22 17.93 2.73 8.36
N GLU A 23 16.80 3.19 8.91
CA GLU A 23 15.56 2.44 8.99
C GLU A 23 14.90 2.33 7.61
N THR A 24 14.43 1.14 7.22
CA THR A 24 13.61 0.98 6.02
C THR A 24 12.19 1.46 6.28
N VAL A 25 11.71 2.39 5.46
CA VAL A 25 10.31 2.78 5.44
C VAL A 25 9.53 1.78 4.59
N ILE A 26 8.41 1.28 5.11
CA ILE A 26 7.56 0.32 4.39
C ILE A 26 6.18 0.95 4.12
N PHE A 27 5.91 1.23 2.84
CA PHE A 27 4.59 1.68 2.41
C PHE A 27 3.72 0.48 2.04
N LEU A 28 2.84 0.08 2.96
CA LEU A 28 1.83 -0.95 2.72
C LEU A 28 0.69 -0.34 1.89
N HIS A 29 0.74 -0.50 0.57
CA HIS A 29 -0.22 0.11 -0.33
C HIS A 29 -1.54 -0.67 -0.30
N LEU A 30 -2.60 -0.04 0.20
CA LEU A 30 -3.95 -0.57 0.12
C LEU A 30 -4.65 -0.09 -1.16
N PRO A 31 -5.33 -0.97 -1.92
CA PRO A 31 -6.07 -0.56 -3.10
C PRO A 31 -7.09 0.55 -2.81
N LYS A 32 -7.12 1.52 -3.73
CA LYS A 32 -8.12 2.62 -3.78
C LYS A 32 -8.02 3.64 -2.64
N THR A 33 -6.86 3.76 -2.00
CA THR A 33 -6.58 4.76 -0.94
C THR A 33 -5.63 5.88 -1.39
N ALA A 34 -5.66 6.20 -2.69
CA ALA A 34 -4.78 7.19 -3.34
C ALA A 34 -3.28 6.83 -3.35
N GLY A 35 -2.93 5.55 -3.16
CA GLY A 35 -1.54 5.11 -3.15
C GLY A 35 -0.77 5.43 -4.42
N THR A 36 -1.37 5.43 -5.62
CA THR A 36 -0.68 5.86 -6.86
C THR A 36 -0.14 7.29 -6.79
N THR A 37 -0.85 8.21 -6.11
CA THR A 37 -0.33 9.57 -5.90
C THR A 37 0.83 9.56 -4.92
N LEU A 38 0.74 8.76 -3.85
CA LEU A 38 1.80 8.63 -2.86
C LEU A 38 3.06 7.95 -3.45
N HIS A 39 2.91 6.94 -4.31
CA HIS A 39 4.02 6.35 -5.07
C HIS A 39 4.83 7.44 -5.80
N ARG A 40 4.16 8.37 -6.50
CA ARG A 40 4.82 9.48 -7.21
C ARG A 40 5.52 10.48 -6.30
N ILE A 41 5.05 10.63 -5.06
CA ILE A 41 5.74 11.45 -4.06
C ILE A 41 6.99 10.71 -3.60
N LEU A 42 6.85 9.45 -3.22
CA LEU A 42 7.96 8.60 -2.78
C LEU A 42 9.04 8.43 -3.84
N ASP A 43 8.67 8.36 -5.13
CA ASP A 43 9.62 8.34 -6.26
C ASP A 43 10.54 9.57 -6.33
N ARG A 44 10.14 10.68 -5.71
CA ARG A 44 10.90 11.93 -5.67
C ARG A 44 11.76 12.04 -4.43
N GLU A 45 11.32 11.43 -3.33
CA GLU A 45 11.99 11.48 -2.03
C GLU A 45 13.08 10.42 -1.90
N TYR A 46 12.97 9.30 -2.61
CA TYR A 46 13.92 8.18 -2.54
C TYR A 46 14.61 7.95 -3.89
N PRO A 47 15.93 7.74 -3.93
CA PRO A 47 16.61 7.35 -5.14
C PRO A 47 16.17 5.94 -5.55
N GLY A 48 15.93 5.70 -6.84
CA GLY A 48 15.41 4.43 -7.34
C GLY A 48 16.27 3.21 -6.95
N SER A 49 17.58 3.38 -6.73
CA SER A 49 18.48 2.32 -6.26
C SER A 49 18.23 1.88 -4.82
N ALA A 50 17.53 2.68 -4.02
CA ALA A 50 17.19 2.37 -2.62
C ALA A 50 15.70 1.99 -2.45
N VAL A 51 14.99 1.78 -3.56
CA VAL A 51 13.56 1.44 -3.56
C VAL A 51 13.35 0.02 -4.08
N PHE A 52 12.76 -0.83 -3.24
CA PHE A 52 12.20 -2.12 -3.67
C PHE A 52 10.68 -2.00 -3.82
N THR A 53 10.14 -2.43 -4.97
CA THR A 53 8.70 -2.31 -5.27
C THR A 53 8.08 -3.67 -5.51
N ILE A 54 7.07 -4.02 -4.71
CA ILE A 54 6.16 -5.14 -4.96
C ILE A 54 5.07 -4.67 -5.93
N GLY A 55 5.12 -5.18 -7.15
CA GLY A 55 4.34 -4.76 -8.29
C GLY A 55 3.09 -5.60 -8.51
N VAL A 56 2.85 -5.96 -9.78
CA VAL A 56 1.65 -6.67 -10.22
C VAL A 56 1.72 -8.15 -9.89
N ASP A 57 2.91 -8.76 -10.00
CA ASP A 57 3.16 -10.14 -9.63
C ASP A 57 3.78 -10.19 -8.23
N ALA A 58 2.95 -9.91 -7.23
CA ALA A 58 3.39 -9.81 -5.85
C ALA A 58 4.12 -11.09 -5.38
N HIS A 59 3.73 -12.26 -5.88
CA HIS A 59 4.42 -13.50 -5.51
C HIS A 59 5.85 -13.51 -6.04
N ALA A 60 6.06 -13.27 -7.34
CA ALA A 60 7.40 -13.24 -7.92
C ALA A 60 8.28 -12.15 -7.30
N ASP A 61 7.71 -10.97 -7.04
CA ASP A 61 8.46 -9.85 -6.45
C ASP A 61 8.86 -10.13 -4.99
N ILE A 62 8.02 -10.83 -4.23
CA ILE A 62 8.32 -11.26 -2.84
C ILE A 62 9.41 -12.34 -2.84
N GLU A 63 9.34 -13.34 -3.72
CA GLU A 63 10.40 -14.34 -3.84
C GLU A 63 11.73 -13.67 -4.21
N GLN A 64 11.72 -12.74 -5.16
CA GLN A 64 12.92 -11.96 -5.51
C GLN A 64 13.46 -11.18 -4.30
N PHE A 65 12.59 -10.59 -3.48
CA PHE A 65 13.00 -9.88 -2.27
C PHE A 65 13.71 -10.80 -1.27
N TYR A 66 13.24 -12.03 -1.08
CA TYR A 66 13.86 -13.02 -0.20
C TYR A 66 15.19 -13.58 -0.73
N GLU A 67 15.42 -13.47 -2.03
CA GLU A 67 16.67 -13.90 -2.68
C GLU A 67 17.74 -12.81 -2.71
N LEU A 68 17.44 -11.58 -2.26
CA LEU A 68 18.41 -10.50 -2.25
C LEU A 68 19.58 -10.79 -1.31
N PRO A 69 20.84 -10.52 -1.72
CA PRO A 69 21.97 -10.53 -0.83
C PRO A 69 21.79 -9.53 0.33
N GLU A 70 22.32 -9.85 1.51
CA GLU A 70 22.27 -8.97 2.69
C GLU A 70 22.77 -7.55 2.38
N ALA A 71 23.88 -7.43 1.62
CA ALA A 71 24.43 -6.15 1.20
C ALA A 71 23.49 -5.33 0.30
N GLU A 72 22.55 -5.96 -0.41
CA GLU A 72 21.52 -5.26 -1.19
C GLU A 72 20.32 -4.91 -0.31
N LEU A 73 19.93 -5.80 0.61
CA LEU A 73 18.87 -5.55 1.60
C LEU A 73 19.20 -4.34 2.50
N GLU A 74 20.46 -4.19 2.91
CA GLU A 74 20.96 -3.04 3.66
C GLU A 74 20.79 -1.70 2.92
N GLN A 75 20.71 -1.72 1.57
CA GLN A 75 20.52 -0.51 0.77
C GLN A 75 19.04 -0.15 0.57
N VAL A 76 18.10 -1.00 1.01
CA VAL A 76 16.66 -0.76 0.84
C VAL A 76 16.20 0.27 1.88
N GLN A 77 16.05 1.51 1.46
CA GLN A 77 15.49 2.59 2.29
C GLN A 77 13.96 2.67 2.20
N LEU A 78 13.38 2.21 1.08
CA LEU A 78 11.94 2.16 0.86
C LEU A 78 11.51 0.82 0.26
N LEU A 79 10.65 0.10 0.99
CA LEU A 79 9.90 -1.04 0.46
C LEU A 79 8.43 -0.63 0.27
N ARG A 80 7.85 -0.86 -0.90
CA ARG A 80 6.47 -0.42 -1.17
C ARG A 80 5.73 -1.37 -2.09
N GLY A 81 4.40 -1.42 -1.94
CA GLY A 81 3.56 -2.15 -2.87
C GLY A 81 2.41 -2.89 -2.21
N HIS A 82 1.79 -3.79 -2.97
CA HIS A 82 0.75 -4.68 -2.48
C HIS A 82 1.40 -5.96 -1.96
N MET A 83 1.64 -6.04 -0.66
CA MET A 83 2.21 -7.21 0.01
C MET A 83 1.53 -7.46 1.36
N PRO A 84 1.61 -8.68 1.91
CA PRO A 84 1.25 -8.92 3.30
C PRO A 84 2.18 -8.17 4.26
N PHE A 85 1.72 -7.99 5.50
CA PHE A 85 2.58 -7.55 6.59
C PHE A 85 3.58 -8.67 6.95
N GLY A 86 4.83 -8.32 7.24
CA GLY A 86 5.85 -9.29 7.70
C GLY A 86 7.18 -9.24 6.98
N LEU A 87 7.25 -8.67 5.76
CA LEU A 87 8.50 -8.63 4.98
C LEU A 87 9.69 -7.96 5.71
N HIS A 88 9.41 -7.08 6.69
CA HIS A 88 10.44 -6.49 7.54
C HIS A 88 11.27 -7.51 8.33
N GLU A 89 10.75 -8.71 8.61
CA GLU A 89 11.48 -9.76 9.32
C GLU A 89 12.70 -10.25 8.52
N HIS A 90 12.75 -9.98 7.21
CA HIS A 90 13.88 -10.31 6.35
C HIS A 90 14.88 -9.15 6.17
N LEU A 91 14.56 -7.95 6.66
CA LEU A 91 15.48 -6.81 6.58
C LEU A 91 16.52 -6.87 7.70
N PRO A 92 17.81 -6.60 7.43
CA PRO A 92 18.84 -6.56 8.48
C PRO A 92 18.74 -5.31 9.38
N GLN A 93 18.07 -4.26 8.91
CA GLN A 93 17.79 -3.01 9.63
C GLN A 93 16.37 -2.95 10.21
N ALA A 94 16.16 -2.02 11.15
CA ALA A 94 14.82 -1.70 11.64
C ALA A 94 13.91 -1.22 10.50
N ALA A 95 12.60 -1.39 10.67
CA ALA A 95 11.62 -0.96 9.68
C ALA A 95 10.39 -0.27 10.30
N ARG A 96 9.88 0.74 9.60
CA ARG A 96 8.63 1.44 9.95
C ARG A 96 7.59 1.31 8.87
N TYR A 97 6.46 0.74 9.24
CA TYR A 97 5.30 0.68 8.37
C TYR A 97 4.50 1.98 8.40
N PHE A 98 3.94 2.33 7.25
CA PHE A 98 2.83 3.26 7.15
C PHE A 98 1.91 2.86 6.01
N THR A 99 0.68 3.37 6.05
CA THR A 99 -0.33 3.12 5.02
C THR A 99 -1.25 4.32 4.89
N MET A 100 -2.08 4.29 3.85
CA MET A 100 -3.14 5.26 3.61
C MET A 100 -4.48 4.55 3.74
N LEU A 101 -5.35 5.10 4.59
CA LEU A 101 -6.73 4.65 4.73
C LEU A 101 -7.68 5.59 4.00
N ARG A 102 -8.86 5.08 3.67
CA ARG A 102 -9.97 5.84 3.08
C ARG A 102 -11.26 5.42 3.77
N ASP A 103 -12.24 6.32 3.81
CA ASP A 103 -13.60 5.96 4.21
C ASP A 103 -14.03 4.66 3.48
N PRO A 104 -14.55 3.66 4.21
CA PRO A 104 -14.81 2.34 3.65
C PRO A 104 -15.85 2.36 2.53
N ILE A 105 -16.87 3.23 2.62
CA ILE A 105 -17.93 3.34 1.60
C ILE A 105 -17.35 3.96 0.33
N GLU A 106 -16.63 5.07 0.47
CA GLU A 106 -15.93 5.75 -0.61
C GLU A 106 -14.91 4.85 -1.32
N ARG A 107 -14.21 3.99 -0.56
CA ARG A 107 -13.26 3.03 -1.10
C ARG A 107 -13.96 2.00 -2.00
N VAL A 108 -15.11 1.47 -1.57
CA VAL A 108 -15.91 0.50 -2.34
C VAL A 108 -16.48 1.15 -3.61
N ILE A 109 -17.04 2.35 -3.51
CA ILE A 109 -17.55 3.10 -4.67
C ILE A 109 -16.42 3.34 -5.68
N SER A 110 -15.26 3.78 -5.20
CA SER A 110 -14.09 3.99 -6.05
C SER A 110 -13.60 2.71 -6.73
N ASN A 111 -13.72 1.58 -6.05
CA ASN A 111 -13.39 0.28 -6.62
C ASN A 111 -14.37 -0.12 -7.72
N TYR A 112 -15.67 0.03 -7.50
CA TYR A 112 -16.71 -0.26 -8.51
C TYR A 112 -16.47 0.49 -9.82
N TYR A 113 -16.26 1.81 -9.76
CA TYR A 113 -15.99 2.60 -10.96
C TYR A 113 -14.64 2.28 -11.60
N TYR A 114 -13.66 1.86 -10.82
CA TYR A 114 -12.39 1.35 -11.34
C TYR A 114 -12.60 0.07 -12.14
N ILE A 115 -13.31 -0.91 -11.58
CA ILE A 115 -13.61 -2.17 -12.27
C ILE A 115 -14.33 -1.89 -13.59
N ARG A 116 -15.31 -0.98 -13.62
CA ARG A 116 -16.07 -0.66 -14.86
C ARG A 116 -15.25 -0.09 -16.01
N ARG A 117 -14.08 0.49 -15.74
CA ARG A 117 -13.25 1.17 -16.74
C ARG A 117 -11.92 0.48 -17.01
N SER A 118 -11.67 -0.66 -16.36
CA SER A 118 -10.40 -1.40 -16.41
C SER A 118 -10.62 -2.77 -17.08
N PRO A 119 -10.47 -2.88 -18.41
CA PRO A 119 -10.61 -4.13 -19.15
C PRO A 119 -9.78 -5.29 -18.62
N GLU A 120 -8.62 -4.97 -18.02
CA GLU A 120 -7.70 -5.89 -17.38
C GLU A 120 -8.20 -6.46 -16.05
N HIS A 121 -9.21 -5.84 -15.43
CA HIS A 121 -9.74 -6.31 -14.15
C HIS A 121 -10.60 -7.57 -14.34
N TYR A 122 -10.40 -8.60 -13.52
CA TYR A 122 -11.07 -9.90 -13.69
C TYR A 122 -12.61 -9.84 -13.65
N LEU A 123 -13.18 -8.88 -12.91
CA LEU A 123 -14.64 -8.61 -12.89
C LEU A 123 -15.17 -7.77 -14.04
N TYR A 124 -14.31 -7.12 -14.84
CA TYR A 124 -14.75 -6.24 -15.94
C TYR A 124 -15.68 -6.96 -16.93
N PRO A 125 -15.35 -8.17 -17.44
CA PRO A 125 -16.23 -8.87 -18.37
C PRO A 125 -17.63 -9.14 -17.79
N THR A 126 -17.69 -9.48 -16.50
CA THR A 126 -18.95 -9.70 -15.78
C THR A 126 -19.79 -8.43 -15.74
N LEU A 127 -19.22 -7.29 -15.32
CA LEU A 127 -19.96 -6.04 -15.27
C LEU A 127 -20.41 -5.56 -16.66
N GLN A 128 -19.62 -5.80 -17.70
CA GLN A 128 -20.01 -5.47 -19.08
C GLN A 128 -21.16 -6.35 -19.57
N ALA A 129 -21.14 -7.66 -19.28
CA ALA A 129 -22.17 -8.59 -19.72
C ALA A 129 -23.50 -8.40 -18.97
N THR A 130 -23.45 -8.09 -17.68
CA THR A 130 -24.66 -8.03 -16.83
C THR A 130 -25.22 -6.62 -16.68
N GLY A 131 -24.40 -5.58 -16.89
CA GLY A 131 -24.78 -4.19 -16.62
C GLY A 131 -25.02 -3.87 -15.15
N TRP A 132 -24.48 -4.68 -14.22
CA TRP A 132 -24.73 -4.53 -12.79
C TRP A 132 -24.34 -3.14 -12.25
N ASP A 133 -25.26 -2.58 -11.46
CA ASP A 133 -24.97 -1.43 -10.61
C ASP A 133 -24.17 -1.85 -9.36
N LEU A 134 -23.80 -0.88 -8.52
CA LEU A 134 -23.04 -1.15 -7.30
C LEU A 134 -23.78 -2.10 -6.35
N ALA A 135 -25.10 -1.94 -6.20
CA ALA A 135 -25.89 -2.77 -5.30
C ALA A 135 -25.94 -4.22 -5.78
N ALA A 136 -26.18 -4.44 -7.07
CA ALA A 136 -26.16 -5.76 -7.68
C ALA A 136 -24.78 -6.44 -7.54
N LEU A 137 -23.68 -5.68 -7.72
CA LEU A 137 -22.33 -6.21 -7.51
C LEU A 137 -22.12 -6.64 -6.05
N LEU A 138 -22.55 -5.85 -5.07
CA LEU A 138 -22.40 -6.20 -3.65
C LEU A 138 -23.25 -7.42 -3.24
N HIS A 139 -24.37 -7.66 -3.92
CA HIS A 139 -25.21 -8.84 -3.70
C HIS A 139 -24.74 -10.10 -4.46
N SER A 140 -23.77 -9.97 -5.36
CA SER A 140 -23.30 -11.07 -6.22
C SER A 140 -22.48 -12.15 -5.49
N GLN A 141 -22.07 -11.91 -4.24
CA GLN A 141 -21.15 -12.74 -3.45
C GLN A 141 -19.74 -12.92 -4.06
N LEU A 142 -19.43 -12.20 -5.15
CA LEU A 142 -18.09 -12.17 -5.71
C LEU A 142 -17.14 -11.36 -4.80
N PRO A 143 -15.84 -11.72 -4.74
CA PRO A 143 -14.86 -10.99 -3.92
C PRO A 143 -14.57 -9.61 -4.53
N VAL A 144 -15.39 -8.61 -4.20
CA VAL A 144 -15.31 -7.28 -4.83
C VAL A 144 -14.00 -6.56 -4.51
N MET A 145 -13.43 -6.77 -3.33
CA MET A 145 -12.25 -6.05 -2.87
C MET A 145 -10.99 -6.87 -3.09
N LEU A 146 -9.95 -6.22 -3.62
CA LEU A 146 -8.61 -6.76 -3.67
C LEU A 146 -8.01 -6.77 -2.25
N ASP A 147 -7.37 -7.87 -1.90
CA ASP A 147 -6.46 -7.97 -0.76
C ASP A 147 -5.04 -7.54 -1.17
N ASN A 148 -4.10 -7.61 -0.23
CA ASN A 148 -2.70 -7.27 -0.47
C ASN A 148 -1.84 -8.52 -0.75
N GLY A 149 -2.46 -9.56 -1.33
CA GLY A 149 -1.89 -10.90 -1.40
C GLY A 149 -2.31 -11.79 -0.24
#